data_AF-A0A662D0U5-F1
#
_entry.id   AF-A0A662D0U5-F1
#
_cell.length_a   1.000
_cell.length_b   1.000
_cell.length_c   1.000
_cell.angle_alpha   90.00
_cell.angle_beta   90.00
_cell.angle_gamma   90.00
#
_symmetry.space_group_name_H-M   'P 1'
#
loop_
_entity.id
_entity.type
_entity.pdbx_description
1 polymer ?
#
loop_
_entity_poly.entity_id
_entity_poly.type
_entity_poly.pdbx_seq_one_letter_code
_entity_poly.pdbx_strand_id
1 'polypeptide(L)'
;DGVTLFDILVKETDPELVCFELDLFWAAVAGADVVKLVKQNPGRVKLLHIKDIDQEMEEPYTTFDPATGMDMLMQLMKKQTIIGEGAIDFKSILGQVDDAGIEQVFIEADFPPEPMKFAEQSALNLKKIVSSI
;
A
#
# COMPACT_ATOMS: atom_id res chain seq x y z
N ASP A 1 -4.09 -6.53 23.15
CA ASP A 1 -4.87 -5.28 23.18
C ASP A 1 -5.24 -4.73 21.81
N GLY A 2 -4.95 -5.42 20.69
CA GLY A 2 -5.44 -5.03 19.35
C GLY A 2 -4.81 -3.78 18.74
N VAL A 3 -3.80 -3.19 19.41
CA VAL A 3 -3.05 -2.01 18.95
C VAL A 3 -1.92 -2.46 18.01
N THR A 4 -1.83 -1.84 16.83
CA THR A 4 -0.77 -2.10 15.86
C THR A 4 0.46 -1.21 16.09
N LEU A 5 1.60 -1.56 15.47
CA LEU A 5 2.77 -0.68 15.48
C LEU A 5 2.46 0.69 14.85
N PHE A 6 1.65 0.71 13.78
CA PHE A 6 1.22 1.95 13.15
C PHE A 6 0.45 2.85 14.13
N ASP A 7 -0.48 2.29 14.90
CA ASP A 7 -1.23 3.05 15.91
C ASP A 7 -0.31 3.69 16.96
N ILE A 8 0.72 2.95 17.39
CA ILE A 8 1.72 3.45 18.33
C ILE A 8 2.52 4.59 17.69
N LEU A 9 3.01 4.40 16.46
CA LEU A 9 3.80 5.43 15.78
C LEU A 9 2.99 6.71 15.57
N VAL A 10 1.73 6.60 15.13
CA VAL A 10 0.84 7.76 15.00
C VAL A 10 0.66 8.46 16.34
N LYS A 11 0.40 7.70 17.42
CA LYS A 11 0.14 8.28 18.75
C LYS A 11 1.37 8.92 19.40
N GLU A 12 2.54 8.33 19.21
CA GLU A 12 3.75 8.67 19.97
C GLU A 12 4.72 9.59 19.20
N THR A 13 4.32 10.07 18.01
CA THR A 13 5.14 11.01 17.21
C THR A 13 4.41 12.34 17.00
N ASP A 14 5.19 13.43 16.97
CA ASP A 14 4.68 14.78 16.72
C ASP A 14 4.19 14.91 15.26
N PRO A 15 2.90 15.23 15.02
CA PRO A 15 2.35 15.34 13.67
C PRO A 15 2.95 16.47 12.82
N GLU A 16 3.57 17.48 13.44
CA GLU A 16 4.23 18.58 12.72
C GLU A 16 5.62 18.16 12.20
N LEU A 17 6.20 17.09 12.76
CA LEU A 17 7.53 16.60 12.42
C LEU A 17 7.51 15.26 11.69
N VAL A 18 6.46 14.47 11.88
CA VAL A 18 6.36 13.09 11.37
C VAL A 18 5.03 12.86 10.65
N CYS A 19 5.17 12.56 9.36
CA CYS A 19 4.11 11.97 8.54
C CYS A 19 4.53 10.58 8.06
N PHE A 20 3.59 9.86 7.45
CA PHE A 20 3.75 8.49 7.01
C PHE A 20 3.54 8.35 5.50
N GLU A 21 4.33 7.44 4.96
CA GLU A 21 4.12 6.81 3.66
C GLU A 21 3.50 5.43 3.88
N LEU A 22 2.31 5.20 3.36
CA LEU A 22 1.60 3.93 3.51
C LEU A 22 1.75 3.10 2.24
N ASP A 23 2.23 1.88 2.38
CA ASP A 23 2.30 0.90 1.30
C ASP A 23 1.00 0.10 1.21
N LEU A 24 0.29 0.25 0.09
CA LEU A 24 -1.02 -0.38 -0.11
C LEU A 24 -0.94 -1.89 -0.32
N PHE A 25 0.18 -2.40 -0.85
CA PHE A 25 0.39 -3.84 -0.98
C PHE A 25 0.60 -4.47 0.39
N TRP A 26 1.46 -3.90 1.22
CA TRP A 26 1.67 -4.44 2.57
C TRP A 26 0.43 -4.30 3.45
N ALA A 27 -0.34 -3.23 3.26
CA ALA A 27 -1.66 -3.09 3.91
C ALA A 27 -2.63 -4.21 3.46
N ALA A 28 -2.69 -4.51 2.15
CA ALA A 28 -3.50 -5.62 1.64
C ALA A 28 -3.02 -6.97 2.17
N VAL A 29 -1.70 -7.21 2.22
CA VAL A 29 -1.10 -8.42 2.80
C VAL A 29 -1.49 -8.60 4.27
N ALA A 30 -1.52 -7.51 5.02
CA ALA A 30 -1.93 -7.50 6.43
C ALA A 30 -3.46 -7.50 6.63
N GLY A 31 -4.26 -7.46 5.56
CA GLY A 31 -5.72 -7.36 5.64
C GLY A 31 -6.22 -6.04 6.25
N ALA A 32 -5.43 -4.98 6.16
CA ALA A 32 -5.76 -3.69 6.74
C ALA A 32 -6.78 -2.92 5.88
N ASP A 33 -7.76 -2.29 6.54
CA ASP A 33 -8.65 -1.32 5.91
C ASP A 33 -7.94 0.03 5.76
N VAL A 34 -7.31 0.23 4.61
CA VAL A 34 -6.54 1.43 4.26
C VAL A 34 -7.41 2.68 4.32
N VAL A 35 -8.62 2.63 3.77
CA VAL A 35 -9.51 3.81 3.72
C VAL A 35 -9.84 4.25 5.13
N LYS A 36 -10.19 3.30 6.01
CA LYS A 36 -10.41 3.60 7.42
C LYS A 36 -9.15 4.15 8.09
N LEU A 37 -7.99 3.53 7.88
CA LEU A 37 -6.72 3.96 8.49
C LEU A 37 -6.38 5.39 8.09
N VAL A 38 -6.48 5.74 6.81
CA VAL A 38 -6.18 7.10 6.32
C VAL A 38 -7.20 8.11 6.86
N LYS A 39 -8.51 7.80 6.80
CA LYS A 39 -9.57 8.70 7.29
C LYS A 39 -9.54 8.93 8.79
N GLN A 40 -9.08 7.96 9.57
CA GLN A 40 -8.94 8.11 11.02
C GLN A 40 -7.72 8.97 11.40
N ASN A 41 -6.79 9.18 10.47
CA ASN A 41 -5.54 9.87 10.72
C ASN A 41 -5.29 10.97 9.64
N PRO A 42 -6.22 11.92 9.45
CA PRO A 42 -6.11 12.92 8.39
C PRO A 42 -4.83 13.75 8.55
N GLY A 43 -4.12 13.96 7.44
CA GLY A 43 -2.82 14.67 7.41
C GLY A 43 -1.63 13.90 8.01
N ARG A 44 -1.84 12.71 8.59
CA ARG A 44 -0.74 11.85 9.08
C ARG A 44 -0.18 10.95 8.01
N VAL A 45 -1.03 10.39 7.16
CA VAL A 45 -0.60 9.71 5.93
C VAL A 45 -0.61 10.76 4.83
N LYS A 46 0.55 11.03 4.25
CA LYS A 46 0.72 12.04 3.19
C LYS A 46 1.21 11.44 1.88
N LEU A 47 1.82 10.25 1.95
CA LEU A 47 2.42 9.60 0.81
C LEU A 47 1.85 8.18 0.71
N LEU A 48 1.68 7.68 -0.51
CA LEU A 48 1.26 6.31 -0.76
C LEU A 48 2.27 5.62 -1.68
N HIS A 49 2.70 4.42 -1.29
CA HIS A 49 3.29 3.46 -2.21
C HIS A 49 2.18 2.59 -2.79
N ILE A 50 2.14 2.48 -4.11
CA ILE A 50 1.28 1.54 -4.81
C ILE A 50 2.14 0.46 -5.46
N LYS A 51 1.89 -0.77 -5.01
CA LYS A 51 2.29 -2.04 -5.62
C LYS A 51 0.99 -2.82 -5.73
N ASP A 52 0.70 -3.44 -6.86
CA ASP A 52 -0.52 -4.27 -6.98
C ASP A 52 -0.20 -5.71 -6.61
N ILE A 53 -1.19 -6.45 -6.13
CA ILE A 53 -1.07 -7.88 -5.82
C ILE A 53 -1.83 -8.68 -6.88
N ASP A 54 -1.20 -9.71 -7.42
CA ASP A 54 -1.78 -10.56 -8.47
C ASP A 54 -3.09 -11.22 -8.06
N GLN A 55 -3.23 -11.54 -6.78
CA GLN A 55 -4.41 -12.15 -6.19
C GLN A 55 -4.59 -11.69 -4.75
N GLU A 56 -5.85 -11.54 -4.32
CA GLU A 56 -6.18 -11.31 -2.92
C GLU A 56 -5.56 -12.38 -2.00
N MET A 57 -5.16 -11.96 -0.81
CA MET A 57 -4.71 -12.88 0.21
C MET A 57 -5.89 -13.68 0.74
N GLU A 58 -5.76 -15.02 0.77
CA GLU A 58 -6.75 -15.89 1.41
C GLU A 58 -6.83 -15.61 2.91
N GLU A 59 -5.68 -15.35 3.54
CA GLU A 59 -5.56 -15.03 4.95
C GLU A 59 -4.51 -13.92 5.16
N PRO A 60 -4.75 -12.96 6.06
CA PRO A 60 -3.78 -11.92 6.39
C PRO A 60 -2.46 -12.47 6.95
N TYR A 61 -1.33 -11.94 6.49
CA TYR A 61 -0.03 -12.19 7.09
C TYR A 61 0.38 -11.01 7.98
N THR A 62 0.30 -11.20 9.30
CA THR A 62 0.44 -10.11 10.28
C THR A 62 1.58 -10.32 11.29
N THR A 63 2.25 -11.48 11.27
CA THR A 63 3.32 -11.81 12.21
C THR A 63 4.53 -12.32 11.45
N PHE A 64 5.71 -11.78 11.78
CA PHE A 64 6.97 -12.26 11.26
C PHE A 64 7.52 -13.40 12.13
N ASP A 65 7.68 -14.58 11.56
CA ASP A 65 8.42 -15.69 12.18
C ASP A 65 9.89 -15.62 11.73
N PRO A 66 10.89 -15.48 12.61
CA PRO A 66 12.30 -15.44 12.21
C PRO A 66 12.79 -16.70 11.47
N ALA A 67 12.16 -17.85 11.68
CA ALA A 67 12.58 -19.11 11.04
C ALA A 67 12.07 -19.23 9.59
N THR A 68 10.89 -18.69 9.29
CA THR A 68 10.22 -18.86 7.98
C THR A 68 9.93 -17.55 7.27
N GLY A 69 10.06 -16.44 7.97
CA GLY A 69 9.58 -15.12 7.57
C GLY A 69 10.32 -14.57 6.37
N MET A 70 11.61 -14.88 6.19
CA MET A 70 12.33 -14.45 4.99
C MET A 70 11.85 -15.16 3.73
N ASP A 71 11.62 -16.48 3.81
CA ASP A 71 11.07 -17.24 2.69
C ASP A 71 9.64 -16.80 2.36
N MET A 72 8.84 -16.52 3.40
CA MET A 72 7.51 -15.95 3.24
C MET A 72 7.54 -14.56 2.60
N LEU A 73 8.41 -13.66 3.07
CA LEU A 73 8.57 -12.33 2.46
C LEU A 73 8.95 -12.42 0.98
N MET A 74 9.87 -13.32 0.63
CA MET A 74 10.26 -13.55 -0.76
C MET A 74 9.11 -14.12 -1.61
N GLN A 75 8.24 -14.95 -1.02
CA GLN A 75 7.04 -15.44 -1.71
C GLN A 75 6.00 -14.33 -1.89
N LEU A 76 5.78 -13.49 -0.88
CA LEU A 76 4.85 -12.36 -0.96
C LEU A 76 5.32 -11.33 -1.99
N MET A 77 6.60 -10.94 -1.99
CA MET A 77 7.12 -10.00 -2.99
C MET A 77 6.99 -10.48 -4.43
N LYS A 78 6.93 -11.81 -4.67
CA LYS A 78 6.67 -12.39 -6.00
C LYS A 78 5.23 -12.27 -6.47
N LYS A 79 4.29 -11.95 -5.58
CA LYS A 79 2.88 -11.72 -5.91
C LYS A 79 2.63 -10.34 -6.51
N GLN A 80 3.64 -9.50 -6.66
CA GLN A 80 3.46 -8.17 -7.22
C GLN A 80 3.17 -8.22 -8.72
N THR A 81 2.23 -7.39 -9.18
CA THR A 81 1.87 -7.28 -10.59
C THR A 81 1.75 -5.82 -11.05
N ILE A 82 1.56 -5.62 -12.35
CA ILE A 82 1.37 -4.31 -12.97
C ILE A 82 0.17 -3.61 -12.32
N ILE A 83 0.33 -2.32 -12.02
CA ILE A 83 -0.74 -1.52 -11.39
C ILE A 83 -2.02 -1.57 -12.23
N GLY A 84 -3.14 -1.93 -11.58
CA GLY A 84 -4.46 -1.98 -12.21
C GLY A 84 -4.75 -3.29 -12.94
N GLU A 85 -3.85 -4.27 -12.87
CA GLU A 85 -4.07 -5.63 -13.37
C GLU A 85 -4.24 -6.65 -12.24
N GLY A 86 -3.98 -6.24 -10.99
CA GLY A 86 -4.14 -7.07 -9.80
C GLY A 86 -5.46 -6.84 -9.07
N ALA A 87 -5.44 -7.19 -7.79
CA ALA A 87 -6.64 -7.26 -6.96
C ALA A 87 -6.90 -6.02 -6.11
N ILE A 88 -5.95 -5.08 -5.99
CA ILE A 88 -6.17 -3.88 -5.16
C ILE A 88 -7.07 -2.90 -5.91
N ASP A 89 -8.22 -2.55 -5.32
CA ASP A 89 -9.12 -1.52 -5.86
C ASP A 89 -8.60 -0.11 -5.59
N PHE A 90 -7.56 0.28 -6.33
CA PHE A 90 -6.97 1.61 -6.24
C PHE A 90 -7.97 2.71 -6.56
N LYS A 91 -8.92 2.48 -7.46
CA LYS A 91 -9.92 3.49 -7.82
C LYS A 91 -10.76 3.87 -6.60
N SER A 92 -11.32 2.86 -5.93
CA SER A 92 -12.14 3.05 -4.74
C SER A 92 -11.33 3.63 -3.58
N ILE A 93 -10.10 3.15 -3.35
CA ILE A 93 -9.25 3.67 -2.27
C ILE A 93 -8.92 5.14 -2.51
N LEU A 94 -8.34 5.47 -3.67
CA LEU A 94 -7.89 6.83 -3.98
C LEU A 94 -9.06 7.82 -4.01
N GLY A 95 -10.21 7.42 -4.57
CA GLY A 95 -11.41 8.28 -4.58
C GLY A 95 -12.03 8.51 -3.21
N GLN A 96 -11.70 7.69 -2.22
CA GLN A 96 -12.18 7.87 -0.85
C GLN A 96 -11.20 8.61 0.06
N VAL A 97 -9.93 8.75 -0.32
CA VAL A 97 -8.90 9.37 0.53
C VAL A 97 -8.35 10.69 -0.04
N ASP A 98 -8.87 11.17 -1.15
CA ASP A 98 -8.42 12.40 -1.81
C ASP A 98 -8.48 13.63 -0.90
N ASP A 99 -9.47 13.70 0.00
CA ASP A 99 -9.63 14.79 0.96
C ASP A 99 -8.84 14.61 2.27
N ALA A 100 -8.12 13.49 2.44
CA ALA A 100 -7.42 13.16 3.67
C ALA A 100 -6.00 13.77 3.80
N GLY A 101 -5.59 14.57 2.80
CA GLY A 101 -4.28 15.23 2.78
C GLY A 101 -3.16 14.35 2.19
N ILE A 102 -3.49 13.42 1.30
CA ILE A 102 -2.50 12.72 0.48
C ILE A 102 -1.88 13.70 -0.51
N GLU A 103 -0.56 13.81 -0.49
CA GLU A 103 0.20 14.75 -1.30
C GLU A 103 0.83 14.07 -2.53
N GLN A 104 1.30 12.82 -2.40
CA GLN A 104 1.96 12.09 -3.49
C GLN A 104 1.66 10.58 -3.48
N VAL A 105 1.71 9.98 -4.66
CA VAL A 105 1.56 8.54 -4.89
C VAL A 105 2.74 8.06 -5.73
N PHE A 106 3.45 7.04 -5.26
CA PHE A 106 4.60 6.45 -5.93
C PHE A 106 4.30 5.02 -6.36
N ILE A 107 4.62 4.71 -7.61
CA ILE A 107 4.64 3.33 -8.08
C ILE A 107 5.93 2.68 -7.60
N GLU A 108 5.82 1.53 -6.96
CA GLU A 108 6.96 0.74 -6.53
C GLU A 108 6.77 -0.72 -6.97
N ALA A 109 7.88 -1.44 -7.14
CA ALA A 109 7.91 -2.90 -7.23
C ALA A 109 9.31 -3.37 -6.80
N ASP A 110 9.38 -4.44 -6.01
CA ASP A 110 10.65 -4.90 -5.42
C ASP A 110 11.57 -5.55 -6.46
N PHE A 111 11.02 -6.46 -7.27
CA PHE A 111 11.77 -7.22 -8.28
C PHE A 111 10.98 -7.39 -9.59
N PRO A 112 10.55 -6.30 -10.24
CA PRO A 112 9.73 -6.41 -11.43
C PRO A 112 10.52 -7.01 -12.61
N PRO A 113 9.92 -7.92 -13.40
CA PRO A 113 10.50 -8.32 -14.67
C PRO A 113 10.48 -7.13 -15.63
N GLU A 114 11.54 -6.97 -16.42
CA GLU A 114 11.69 -5.85 -17.38
C GLU A 114 11.30 -4.47 -16.77
N PRO A 115 12.03 -3.96 -15.76
CA PRO A 115 11.57 -2.88 -14.87
C PRO A 115 11.02 -1.65 -15.58
N MET A 116 11.63 -1.24 -16.70
CA MET A 116 11.18 -0.08 -17.46
C MET A 116 9.80 -0.27 -18.09
N LYS A 117 9.52 -1.47 -18.63
CA LYS A 117 8.20 -1.79 -19.20
C LYS A 117 7.15 -1.90 -18.11
N PHE A 118 7.51 -2.52 -16.98
CA PHE A 118 6.65 -2.63 -15.81
C PHE A 118 6.22 -1.24 -15.32
N ALA A 119 7.19 -0.33 -15.15
CA ALA A 119 6.94 1.04 -14.70
C ALA A 119 6.10 1.83 -15.71
N GLU A 120 6.41 1.71 -17.02
CA GLU A 120 5.64 2.38 -18.08
C GLU A 120 4.17 1.93 -18.08
N GLN A 121 3.92 0.62 -18.11
CA GLN A 121 2.55 0.10 -18.14
C GLN A 121 1.79 0.44 -16.86
N SER A 122 2.44 0.32 -15.71
CA SER A 122 1.86 0.71 -14.41
C SER A 122 1.48 2.20 -14.37
N ALA A 123 2.35 3.08 -14.88
CA ALA A 123 2.08 4.51 -14.94
C ALA A 123 0.92 4.84 -15.91
N LEU A 124 0.85 4.16 -17.05
CA LEU A 124 -0.27 4.31 -17.99
C LEU A 124 -1.60 3.87 -17.37
N ASN A 125 -1.62 2.76 -16.65
CA ASN A 125 -2.82 2.26 -15.98
C ASN A 125 -3.23 3.17 -14.82
N LEU A 126 -2.29 3.59 -13.97
CA LEU A 126 -2.57 4.52 -12.88
C LEU A 126 -3.17 5.83 -13.39
N LYS A 127 -2.64 6.39 -14.48
CA LYS A 127 -3.19 7.61 -15.10
C LYS A 127 -4.66 7.44 -15.49
N LYS A 128 -5.04 6.28 -16.04
CA LYS A 128 -6.43 5.98 -16.40
C LYS A 128 -7.31 5.86 -15.15
N ILE A 129 -6.82 5.20 -14.11
CA ILE A 129 -7.52 5.04 -12.83
C ILE A 129 -7.82 6.43 -12.24
N VAL A 130 -6.79 7.25 -12.05
CA VAL A 130 -6.89 8.58 -11.45
C VAL A 130 -7.75 9.53 -12.29
N SER A 131 -7.66 9.47 -13.63
CA SER A 131 -8.51 10.31 -14.50
C SER A 131 -10.01 9.94 -14.46
N SER A 132 -10.37 8.85 -13.77
CA SER A 132 -11.75 8.34 -13.68
C SER A 132 -12.37 8.47 -12.29
N ILE A 133 -11.62 9.07 -11.36
CA ILE A 133 -12.06 9.47 -10.01
C ILE A 133 -12.59 10.91 -10.11
#